data_AF-A8IJ14-F1
#
_entry.id   AF-A8IJ14-F1
#
_cell.length_a   1.000
_cell.length_b   1.000
_cell.length_c   1.000
_cell.angle_alpha   90.00
_cell.angle_beta   90.00
_cell.angle_gamma   90.00
#
_symmetry.space_group_name_H-M   'P 1'
#
loop_
_entity.id
_entity.type
_entity.pdbx_description
1 polymer ?
#
loop_
_entity_poly.entity_id
_entity_poly.type
_entity_poly.pdbx_seq_one_letter_code
_entity_poly.pdbx_strand_id
1 'polypeptide(L)'
;MSGAPICLRPCPCAATLTLLNGSDKGGCRMSRTFSLAGMVSAVVVAGLVTPAQALLPPKYYDQARRQAANIIVLEVAAVAEPAEPFGTCAVSGHVRKVERGKLYAPGAAVTVGVPCRKPGAQPPLGGTIYADVGALRAATYGRAYLDARGNLLLSQYQMLATAP
;
A
#
# COMPACT_ATOMS: atom_id res chain seq x y z
N MET A 1 -46.23 -26.50 15.04
CA MET A 1 -46.13 -25.38 16.02
C MET A 1 -44.98 -24.50 15.55
N SER A 2 -45.31 -23.24 15.25
CA SER A 2 -44.48 -22.04 14.92
C SER A 2 -43.00 -22.23 14.58
N GLY A 3 -42.45 -21.68 13.49
CA GLY A 3 -42.74 -20.39 12.87
C GLY A 3 -41.55 -19.44 13.07
N ALA A 4 -40.92 -19.04 11.96
CA ALA A 4 -39.76 -18.14 11.77
C ALA A 4 -39.96 -16.72 12.41
N PRO A 5 -39.06 -15.69 12.32
CA PRO A 5 -38.11 -15.42 11.23
C PRO A 5 -36.82 -14.60 11.50
N ILE A 6 -36.11 -14.44 10.40
CA ILE A 6 -35.05 -13.51 9.98
C ILE A 6 -35.34 -12.03 10.32
N CYS A 7 -34.31 -11.26 10.72
CA CYS A 7 -34.20 -9.79 10.54
C CYS A 7 -32.73 -9.49 10.15
N LEU A 8 -32.36 -9.16 8.91
CA LEU A 8 -32.46 -7.86 8.23
C LEU A 8 -31.84 -6.66 8.99
N ARG A 9 -30.80 -6.06 8.37
CA ARG A 9 -30.14 -4.77 8.69
C ARG A 9 -31.15 -3.61 8.82
N PRO A 10 -30.83 -2.49 9.51
CA PRO A 10 -30.17 -1.34 8.86
C PRO A 10 -29.26 -0.46 9.78
N CYS A 11 -28.38 0.35 9.16
CA CYS A 11 -27.75 1.55 9.77
C CYS A 11 -28.84 2.57 10.19
N PRO A 12 -28.62 3.48 11.17
CA PRO A 12 -27.96 4.75 10.86
C PRO A 12 -27.21 5.44 12.04
N CYS A 13 -26.47 6.47 11.64
CA CYS A 13 -25.87 7.54 12.44
C CYS A 13 -26.72 8.03 13.62
N ALA A 14 -26.11 8.13 14.80
CA ALA A 14 -26.48 9.06 15.87
C ALA A 14 -25.19 9.36 16.67
N ALA A 15 -24.53 10.50 16.43
CA ALA A 15 -24.81 11.73 17.19
C ALA A 15 -24.86 11.47 18.70
N THR A 16 -23.69 11.22 19.32
CA THR A 16 -23.57 11.36 20.78
C THR A 16 -23.21 12.81 21.06
N LEU A 17 -24.28 13.57 21.31
CA LEU A 17 -24.33 14.91 21.84
C LEU A 17 -23.99 14.82 23.33
N THR A 18 -22.74 15.07 23.72
CA THR A 18 -22.40 15.18 25.15
C THR A 18 -22.69 16.59 25.63
N LEU A 19 -23.87 16.72 26.25
CA LEU A 19 -24.31 17.81 27.13
C LEU A 19 -23.42 17.90 28.38
N LEU A 20 -22.81 19.07 28.62
CA LEU A 20 -22.46 19.61 29.94
C LEU A 20 -22.57 21.14 29.79
N ASN A 21 -23.76 21.73 29.92
CA ASN A 21 -24.44 22.13 31.15
C ASN A 21 -23.69 23.21 31.97
N GLY A 22 -24.28 24.40 32.00
CA GLY A 22 -24.18 25.36 33.11
C GLY A 22 -23.14 26.48 32.98
N SER A 23 -23.56 27.70 32.61
CA SER A 23 -24.02 28.66 33.62
C SER A 23 -24.37 30.01 32.96
N ASP A 24 -25.65 30.34 33.11
CA ASP A 24 -26.32 31.59 32.77
C ASP A 24 -25.76 32.77 33.61
N LYS A 25 -25.48 33.91 32.96
CA LYS A 25 -25.83 35.26 33.43
C LYS A 25 -25.95 36.22 32.24
N GLY A 26 -27.17 36.72 32.04
CA GLY A 26 -27.57 37.53 30.89
C GLY A 26 -27.05 38.97 30.84
N GLY A 27 -27.44 39.63 29.76
CA GLY A 27 -27.26 41.06 29.55
C GLY A 27 -27.73 41.49 28.17
N CYS A 28 -28.77 42.32 28.13
CA CYS A 28 -29.39 42.92 26.96
C CYS A 28 -28.41 43.66 26.05
N ARG A 29 -28.56 43.55 24.72
CA ARG A 29 -29.02 44.66 23.86
C ARG A 29 -28.94 44.30 22.38
N MET A 30 -30.11 44.43 21.77
CA MET A 30 -30.33 44.80 20.38
C MET A 30 -29.41 45.95 19.95
N SER A 31 -28.65 45.79 18.86
CA SER A 31 -28.35 46.93 17.99
C SER A 31 -27.84 46.48 16.62
N ARG A 32 -28.55 46.99 15.61
CA ARG A 32 -28.25 47.04 14.19
C ARG A 32 -26.77 47.40 13.96
N THR A 33 -26.14 46.85 12.92
CA THR A 33 -25.89 47.56 11.65
C THR A 33 -24.99 46.76 10.73
N PHE A 34 -25.38 46.75 9.45
CA PHE A 34 -24.51 46.56 8.31
C PHE A 34 -23.25 47.41 8.46
N SER A 35 -22.07 46.83 8.25
CA SER A 35 -20.98 47.52 7.55
C SER A 35 -19.95 46.55 7.00
N LEU A 36 -19.77 46.67 5.69
CA LEU A 36 -18.64 46.18 4.91
C LEU A 36 -17.34 46.76 5.45
N ALA A 37 -16.37 45.89 5.75
CA ALA A 37 -14.92 46.10 5.79
C ALA A 37 -14.33 45.02 6.71
N GLY A 38 -13.30 44.26 6.38
CA GLY A 38 -12.40 44.29 5.26
C GLY A 38 -11.31 43.24 5.50
N MET A 39 -10.50 43.04 4.46
CA MET A 39 -9.07 42.74 4.55
C MET A 39 -8.60 41.38 5.11
N VAL A 40 -8.17 40.55 4.15
CA VAL A 40 -6.89 39.83 4.10
C VAL A 40 -6.58 38.85 5.24
N SER A 41 -6.69 37.56 4.93
CA SER A 41 -5.69 36.57 5.38
C SER A 41 -5.44 35.56 4.25
N ALA A 42 -4.31 35.76 3.56
CA ALA A 42 -3.72 34.78 2.67
C ALA A 42 -3.32 33.54 3.49
N VAL A 43 -4.06 32.44 3.36
CA VAL A 43 -3.63 31.15 3.92
C VAL A 43 -2.62 30.54 2.98
N VAL A 44 -1.36 30.59 3.41
CA VAL A 44 -0.19 29.94 2.82
C VAL A 44 -0.50 28.46 2.61
N VAL A 45 -0.66 28.04 1.35
CA VAL A 45 -0.64 26.63 0.98
C VAL A 45 0.79 26.15 1.12
N ALA A 46 1.12 25.64 2.31
CA ALA A 46 2.37 24.92 2.55
C ALA A 46 2.32 23.63 1.70
N GLY A 47 2.87 23.72 0.50
CA GLY A 47 3.14 22.56 -0.33
C GLY A 47 4.06 21.62 0.42
N LEU A 48 3.54 20.47 0.80
CA LEU A 48 4.33 19.32 1.20
C LEU A 48 5.18 18.94 -0.01
N VAL A 49 6.38 19.49 -0.09
CA VAL A 49 7.43 19.04 -1.01
C VAL A 49 7.87 17.68 -0.50
N THR A 50 7.08 16.64 -0.80
CA THR A 50 7.60 15.28 -0.73
C THR A 50 8.78 15.24 -1.67
N PRO A 51 9.96 14.75 -1.24
CA PRO A 51 11.06 14.56 -2.17
C PRO A 51 10.51 13.72 -3.32
N ALA A 52 10.56 14.28 -4.53
CA ALA A 52 10.39 13.51 -5.74
C ALA A 52 11.62 12.60 -5.82
N GLN A 53 11.58 11.52 -5.05
CA GLN A 53 12.53 10.43 -5.15
C GLN A 53 12.50 10.05 -6.63
N ALA A 54 13.68 10.05 -7.26
CA ALA A 54 13.86 9.83 -8.69
C ALA A 54 13.53 8.37 -9.05
N LEU A 55 12.26 8.05 -8.89
CA LEU A 55 11.61 6.81 -9.24
C LEU A 55 11.18 6.94 -10.69
N LEU A 56 11.26 5.85 -11.45
CA LEU A 56 10.78 5.83 -12.82
C LEU A 56 9.30 6.29 -12.85
N PRO A 57 8.82 7.01 -13.89
CA PRO A 57 7.43 7.42 -13.94
C PRO A 57 6.46 6.22 -13.79
N PRO A 58 5.35 6.33 -13.03
CA PRO A 58 4.46 5.21 -12.70
C PRO A 58 4.00 4.39 -13.91
N LYS A 59 3.80 5.06 -15.06
CA LYS A 59 3.41 4.43 -16.33
C LYS A 59 4.31 3.26 -16.76
N TYR A 60 5.60 3.31 -16.45
CA TYR A 60 6.55 2.27 -16.84
C TYR A 60 6.43 1.03 -15.96
N TYR A 61 6.19 1.20 -14.67
CA TYR A 61 5.94 0.09 -13.74
C TYR A 61 4.62 -0.63 -14.06
N ASP A 62 3.59 0.12 -14.44
CA ASP A 62 2.32 -0.47 -14.86
C ASP A 62 2.44 -1.16 -16.22
N GLN A 63 3.23 -0.60 -17.13
CA GLN A 63 3.54 -1.25 -18.40
C GLN A 63 4.27 -2.58 -18.16
N ALA A 64 5.26 -2.63 -17.27
CA ALA A 64 5.95 -3.87 -16.91
C ALA A 64 4.99 -4.92 -16.33
N ARG A 65 4.04 -4.53 -15.45
CA ARG A 65 3.00 -5.44 -14.94
C ARG A 65 2.12 -5.99 -16.06
N ARG A 66 1.71 -5.13 -17.00
CA ARG A 66 0.89 -5.52 -18.15
C ARG A 66 1.64 -6.43 -19.11
N GLN A 67 2.94 -6.21 -19.31
CA GLN A 67 3.79 -6.96 -20.23
C GLN A 67 4.39 -8.24 -19.61
N ALA A 68 4.20 -8.47 -18.31
CA ALA A 68 4.65 -9.68 -17.66
C ALA A 68 4.11 -10.93 -18.37
N ALA A 69 5.03 -11.80 -18.77
CA ALA A 69 4.73 -13.06 -19.43
C ALA A 69 4.17 -14.06 -18.43
N ASN A 70 4.68 -14.02 -17.19
CA ASN A 70 4.22 -14.87 -16.10
C ASN A 70 3.87 -13.98 -14.89
N ILE A 71 2.74 -14.26 -14.25
CA ILE A 71 2.34 -13.62 -12.99
C ILE A 71 1.97 -14.72 -12.03
N ILE A 72 2.70 -14.81 -10.93
CA ILE A 72 2.51 -15.85 -9.92
C ILE A 72 2.31 -15.20 -8.55
N VAL A 73 1.52 -15.85 -7.73
CA VAL A 73 1.47 -15.60 -6.29
C VAL A 73 2.13 -16.77 -5.60
N LEU A 74 3.19 -16.48 -4.85
CA LEU A 74 3.89 -17.44 -4.02
C LEU A 74 3.55 -17.22 -2.55
N GLU A 75 3.52 -18.31 -1.80
CA GLU A 75 3.67 -18.30 -0.35
C GLU A 75 5.15 -18.24 -0.03
N VAL A 76 5.55 -17.22 0.71
CA VAL A 76 6.95 -16.97 1.06
C VAL A 76 7.35 -17.93 2.17
N ALA A 77 8.37 -18.75 1.91
CA ALA A 77 8.92 -19.67 2.90
C ALA A 77 10.22 -19.14 3.50
N ALA A 78 11.07 -18.51 2.69
CA ALA A 78 12.35 -17.99 3.13
C ALA A 78 12.79 -16.77 2.29
N VAL A 79 13.56 -15.89 2.91
CA VAL A 79 14.20 -14.74 2.25
C VAL A 79 15.67 -14.70 2.63
N ALA A 80 16.53 -14.96 1.64
CA ALA A 80 17.97 -14.78 1.78
C ALA A 80 18.36 -13.33 1.46
N GLU A 81 19.11 -12.72 2.37
CA GLU A 81 19.63 -11.36 2.22
C GLU A 81 20.81 -11.30 1.24
N PRO A 82 21.01 -10.16 0.56
CA PRO A 82 22.23 -9.93 -0.20
C PRO A 82 23.44 -9.80 0.74
N ALA A 83 24.64 -10.10 0.22
CA ALA A 83 25.89 -9.88 0.95
C ALA A 83 26.08 -8.38 1.26
N GLU A 84 25.87 -7.55 0.24
CA GLU A 84 25.96 -6.09 0.30
C GLU A 84 24.80 -5.44 1.08
N PRO A 85 24.90 -4.14 1.46
CA PRO A 85 23.82 -3.40 2.13
C PRO A 85 22.51 -3.37 1.34
N PHE A 86 22.58 -3.45 0.02
CA PHE A 86 21.44 -3.57 -0.90
C PHE A 86 21.84 -4.42 -2.10
N GLY A 87 20.86 -5.07 -2.74
CA GLY A 87 21.13 -5.99 -3.85
C GLY A 87 19.90 -6.81 -4.19
N THR A 88 20.11 -8.08 -4.57
CA THR A 88 19.04 -9.03 -4.87
C THR A 88 18.85 -9.99 -3.71
N CYS A 89 17.69 -9.93 -3.05
CA CYS A 89 17.23 -10.96 -2.13
C CYS A 89 16.74 -12.17 -2.92
N ALA A 90 17.04 -13.37 -2.43
CA ALA A 90 16.41 -14.59 -2.94
C ALA A 90 15.17 -14.88 -2.09
N VAL A 91 13.98 -14.70 -2.68
CA VAL A 91 12.70 -15.03 -2.03
C VAL A 91 12.27 -16.40 -2.51
N SER A 92 12.33 -17.40 -1.63
CA SER A 92 11.98 -18.78 -1.91
C SER A 92 10.64 -19.15 -1.30
N GLY A 93 9.91 -20.02 -1.98
CA GLY A 93 8.57 -20.41 -1.56
C GLY A 93 7.89 -21.37 -2.50
N HIS A 94 6.57 -21.49 -2.34
CA HIS A 94 5.73 -22.34 -3.19
C HIS A 94 4.71 -21.51 -3.94
N VAL A 95 4.49 -21.81 -5.22
CA VAL A 95 3.47 -21.14 -6.01
C VAL A 95 2.09 -21.53 -5.48
N ARG A 96 1.35 -20.55 -4.96
CA ARG A 96 -0.05 -20.74 -4.55
C ARG A 96 -1.00 -20.62 -5.72
N LYS A 97 -0.74 -19.67 -6.61
CA LYS A 97 -1.63 -19.36 -7.74
C LYS A 97 -0.81 -18.86 -8.93
N VAL A 98 -1.19 -19.30 -10.12
CA VAL A 98 -0.68 -18.76 -11.37
C VAL A 98 -1.78 -17.87 -11.95
N GLU A 99 -1.55 -16.57 -11.97
CA GLU A 99 -2.49 -15.59 -12.55
C GLU A 99 -2.28 -15.46 -14.07
N ARG A 100 -1.06 -15.70 -14.55
CA ARG A 100 -0.71 -15.67 -15.96
C ARG A 100 0.52 -16.52 -16.26
N GLY A 101 0.56 -17.10 -17.45
CA GLY A 101 1.72 -17.82 -17.97
C GLY A 101 1.64 -19.32 -17.71
N LYS A 102 2.64 -20.07 -18.20
CA LYS A 102 2.71 -21.53 -18.10
C LYS A 102 4.06 -22.04 -17.60
N LEU A 103 4.99 -21.13 -17.28
CA LEU A 103 6.32 -21.49 -16.80
C LEU A 103 6.29 -22.17 -15.42
N TYR A 104 5.27 -21.84 -14.61
CA TYR A 104 5.11 -22.35 -13.26
C TYR A 104 3.77 -23.06 -13.11
N ALA A 105 3.72 -23.98 -12.16
CA ALA A 105 2.50 -24.68 -11.75
C ALA A 105 2.21 -24.43 -10.26
N PRO A 106 0.93 -24.44 -9.83
CA PRO A 106 0.60 -24.43 -8.41
C PRO A 106 1.32 -25.56 -7.65
N GLY A 107 1.79 -25.26 -6.44
CA GLY A 107 2.60 -26.14 -5.60
C GLY A 107 4.10 -26.17 -5.90
N ALA A 108 4.53 -25.69 -7.08
CA ALA A 108 5.94 -25.72 -7.46
C ALA A 108 6.79 -24.87 -6.52
N ALA A 109 7.95 -25.41 -6.11
CA ALA A 109 8.96 -24.65 -5.40
C ALA A 109 9.64 -23.66 -6.36
N VAL A 110 9.76 -22.40 -5.94
CA VAL A 110 10.32 -21.32 -6.76
C VAL A 110 11.19 -20.41 -5.91
N THR A 111 12.20 -19.82 -6.56
CA THR A 111 13.03 -18.75 -5.97
C THR A 111 13.01 -17.55 -6.92
N VAL A 112 12.62 -16.40 -6.41
CA VAL A 112 12.53 -15.14 -7.16
C VAL A 112 13.56 -14.16 -6.63
N GLY A 113 14.38 -13.60 -7.52
CA GLY A 113 15.34 -12.56 -7.17
C GLY A 113 14.65 -11.19 -7.07
N VAL A 114 14.47 -10.69 -5.85
CA VAL A 114 13.80 -9.41 -5.55
C VAL A 114 14.83 -8.36 -5.16
N PRO A 115 14.89 -7.19 -5.82
CA PRO A 115 15.72 -6.08 -5.34
C PRO A 115 15.32 -5.66 -3.93
N CYS A 116 16.27 -5.68 -3.01
CA CYS A 116 16.02 -5.42 -1.60
C CYS A 116 17.18 -4.69 -0.93
N ARG A 117 16.90 -4.09 0.22
CA ARG A 117 17.86 -3.38 1.06
C ARG A 117 17.78 -3.85 2.51
N LYS A 118 18.92 -3.85 3.19
CA LYS A 118 19.01 -4.05 4.63
C LYS A 118 18.48 -2.82 5.38
N PRO A 119 18.11 -2.96 6.67
CA PRO A 119 17.72 -1.82 7.49
C PRO A 119 18.81 -0.74 7.51
N GLY A 120 18.42 0.52 7.33
CA GLY A 120 19.36 1.65 7.32
C GLY A 120 20.23 1.80 6.07
N ALA A 121 20.10 0.93 5.06
CA ALA A 121 20.81 1.08 3.80
C ALA A 121 20.12 2.10 2.89
N GLN A 122 20.91 3.00 2.29
CA GLN A 122 20.48 3.96 1.29
C GLN A 122 20.95 3.51 -0.11
N PRO A 123 20.13 2.75 -0.87
CA PRO A 123 20.44 2.48 -2.27
C PRO A 123 20.39 3.76 -3.11
N PRO A 124 21.12 3.82 -4.24
CA PRO A 124 21.07 4.97 -5.14
C PRO A 124 19.65 5.17 -5.69
N LEU A 125 19.27 6.44 -5.89
CA LEU A 125 17.99 6.78 -6.51
C LEU A 125 18.02 6.39 -8.00
N GLY A 126 16.96 5.73 -8.46
CA GLY A 126 16.84 5.29 -9.85
C GLY A 126 15.59 4.46 -10.12
N GLY A 127 15.63 3.70 -11.22
CA GLY A 127 14.48 2.91 -11.67
C GLY A 127 14.20 1.64 -10.86
N THR A 128 15.11 1.24 -9.96
CA THR A 128 14.97 0.03 -9.14
C THR A 128 14.26 0.33 -7.84
N ILE A 129 13.22 -0.45 -7.53
CA ILE A 129 12.49 -0.36 -6.26
C ILE A 129 13.09 -1.39 -5.32
N TYR A 130 13.84 -0.93 -4.32
CA TYR A 130 14.42 -1.80 -3.29
C TYR A 130 13.43 -2.02 -2.15
N ALA A 131 12.95 -3.25 -2.01
CA ALA A 131 12.11 -3.65 -0.89
C ALA A 131 12.91 -3.72 0.42
N ASP A 132 12.26 -3.43 1.54
CA ASP A 132 12.86 -3.68 2.85
C ASP A 132 12.92 -5.19 3.12
N VAL A 133 14.08 -5.72 3.51
CA VAL A 133 14.21 -7.16 3.75
C VAL A 133 13.39 -7.66 4.93
N GLY A 134 13.20 -6.82 5.96
CA GLY A 134 12.32 -7.14 7.08
C GLY A 134 10.87 -7.25 6.63
N ALA A 135 10.42 -6.34 5.77
CA ALA A 135 9.09 -6.40 5.17
C ALA A 135 8.91 -7.66 4.29
N LEU A 136 9.90 -8.03 3.49
CA LEU A 136 9.87 -9.25 2.68
C LEU A 136 9.75 -10.51 3.54
N ARG A 137 10.45 -10.56 4.68
CA ARG A 137 10.38 -11.67 5.63
C ARG A 137 9.04 -11.75 6.37
N ALA A 138 8.45 -10.59 6.65
CA ALA A 138 7.15 -10.52 7.32
C ALA A 138 5.98 -10.84 6.39
N ALA A 139 6.17 -10.73 5.06
CA ALA A 139 5.13 -11.02 4.09
C ALA A 139 4.87 -12.52 3.98
N THR A 140 3.61 -12.94 4.17
CA THR A 140 3.20 -14.33 3.99
C THR A 140 3.09 -14.72 2.52
N TYR A 141 2.66 -13.78 1.68
CA TYR A 141 2.47 -14.00 0.25
C TYR A 141 3.15 -12.90 -0.56
N GLY A 142 3.56 -13.25 -1.77
CA GLY A 142 4.12 -12.30 -2.73
C GLY A 142 3.63 -12.56 -4.13
N ARG A 143 3.20 -11.51 -4.82
CA ARG A 143 2.92 -11.54 -6.26
C ARG A 143 4.15 -11.06 -7.02
N ALA A 144 4.68 -11.93 -7.88
CA ALA A 144 5.82 -11.64 -8.73
C ALA A 144 5.38 -11.48 -10.20
N TYR A 145 5.83 -10.39 -10.83
CA TYR A 145 5.61 -10.11 -12.24
C TYR A 145 6.88 -10.45 -13.02
N LEU A 146 6.84 -11.57 -13.73
CA LEU A 146 8.02 -12.21 -14.30
C LEU A 146 8.03 -12.13 -15.83
N ASP A 147 9.24 -12.04 -16.39
CA ASP A 147 9.48 -12.21 -17.82
C ASP A 147 9.32 -13.68 -18.24
N ALA A 148 9.60 -13.98 -19.52
CA ALA A 148 9.50 -15.33 -20.06
C ALA A 148 10.55 -16.31 -19.47
N ARG A 149 11.60 -15.80 -18.83
CA ARG A 149 12.70 -16.57 -18.23
C ARG A 149 12.55 -16.74 -16.72
N GLY A 150 11.56 -16.08 -16.10
CA GLY A 150 11.34 -16.13 -14.66
C GLY A 150 12.03 -15.01 -13.87
N ASN A 151 12.56 -13.97 -14.52
CA ASN A 151 13.15 -12.82 -13.84
C ASN A 151 12.09 -11.76 -13.55
N LEU A 152 12.27 -11.03 -12.45
CA LEU A 152 11.40 -9.90 -12.12
C LEU A 152 11.52 -8.75 -13.13
N LEU A 153 10.40 -8.33 -13.70
CA LEU A 153 10.34 -7.19 -14.59
C LEU A 153 10.35 -5.89 -13.80
N LEU A 154 11.35 -5.02 -14.03
CA LEU A 154 11.47 -3.69 -13.41
C LEU A 154 11.23 -3.68 -11.89
N SER A 155 11.71 -4.69 -11.15
CA SER A 155 11.53 -4.81 -9.69
C SER A 155 10.07 -4.97 -9.25
N GLN A 156 9.16 -5.36 -10.15
CA GLN A 156 7.74 -5.44 -9.85
C GLN A 156 7.42 -6.67 -8.99
N TYR A 157 7.50 -6.49 -7.68
CA TYR A 157 7.09 -7.45 -6.68
C TYR A 157 6.10 -6.79 -5.72
N GLN A 158 5.00 -7.48 -5.42
CA GLN A 158 3.97 -6.98 -4.52
C GLN A 158 3.81 -7.94 -3.34
N MET A 159 4.09 -7.45 -2.13
CA MET A 159 3.79 -8.18 -0.90
C MET A 159 2.28 -8.17 -0.65
N LEU A 160 1.73 -9.32 -0.28
CA LEU A 160 0.30 -9.53 -0.04
C LEU A 160 0.08 -10.01 1.39
N ALA A 161 -0.93 -9.46 2.06
CA ALA A 161 -1.28 -9.82 3.43
C ALA A 161 -2.14 -11.08 3.54
N THR A 162 -2.85 -11.45 2.47
CA THR A 162 -3.80 -12.57 2.45
C THR A 162 -3.66 -13.39 1.17
N ALA A 163 -4.02 -14.65 1.27
CA ALA A 163 -4.04 -15.57 0.13
C ALA A 163 -5.10 -15.13 -0.91
N PRO A 164 -4.79 -15.20 -2.22
CA PRO A 164 -5.71 -14.89 -3.32
C PRO A 164 -6.57 -16.08 -3.78
#